data_AF-A0A969PAQ0-F1
#
_entry.id   AF-A0A969PAQ0-F1
#
_cell.length_a   1.000
_cell.length_b   1.000
_cell.length_c   1.000
_cell.angle_alpha   90.00
_cell.angle_beta   90.00
_cell.angle_gamma   90.00
#
_symmetry.space_group_name_H-M   'P 1'
#
loop_
_entity.id
_entity.type
_entity.pdbx_description
1 polymer ?
#
loop_
_entity_poly.entity_id
_entity_poly.type
_entity_poly.pdbx_seq_one_letter_code
_entity_poly.pdbx_strand_id
1 'polypeptide(L)'
;MLQVVYFGKIQMQTVEEIGNLPRKQPRIPIPLPQQTMDRLDELADKDGRPSSNMGSMLIQAAIELIDEQGFRLVGGKLRRMKEVEDEEA
;
A
#
# COMPACT_ATOMS: atom_id res chain seq x y z
N MET A 1 -36.05 -25.65 3.24
CA MET A 1 -35.67 -24.47 2.43
C MET A 1 -36.14 -23.25 3.21
N LEU A 2 -35.21 -22.56 3.90
CA LEU A 2 -35.51 -21.36 4.69
C LEU A 2 -34.44 -20.32 4.37
N GLN A 3 -34.84 -19.22 3.73
CA GLN A 3 -33.99 -18.06 3.48
C GLN A 3 -33.90 -17.25 4.78
N VAL A 4 -32.68 -16.92 5.20
CA VAL A 4 -32.44 -15.96 6.28
C VAL A 4 -31.77 -14.74 5.68
N VAL A 5 -32.55 -13.68 5.51
CA VAL A 5 -32.08 -12.35 5.13
C VAL A 5 -31.54 -11.68 6.40
N TYR A 6 -30.24 -11.35 6.42
CA TYR A 6 -29.66 -10.57 7.51
C TYR A 6 -29.45 -9.12 7.06
N PHE A 7 -30.32 -8.24 7.56
CA PHE A 7 -30.11 -6.79 7.58
C PHE A 7 -29.08 -6.43 8.66
N GLY A 8 -28.36 -5.34 8.41
CA GLY A 8 -27.11 -4.98 9.05
C GLY A 8 -27.10 -4.88 10.58
N LYS A 9 -25.94 -5.25 11.14
CA LYS A 9 -25.41 -4.69 12.39
C LYS A 9 -23.92 -4.44 12.17
N ILE A 10 -23.53 -3.19 11.95
CA ILE A 10 -22.13 -2.78 12.07
C ILE A 10 -21.82 -2.86 13.56
N GLN A 11 -21.15 -3.93 13.99
CA GLN A 11 -20.58 -4.01 15.32
C GLN A 11 -19.32 -3.14 15.33
N MET A 12 -19.37 -2.01 16.03
CA MET A 12 -18.15 -1.33 16.47
C MET A 12 -17.48 -2.25 17.51
N GLN A 13 -16.46 -3.00 17.08
CA GLN A 13 -15.59 -3.73 17.99
C GLN A 13 -14.52 -2.77 18.53
N THR A 14 -14.49 -2.69 19.85
CA THR A 14 -13.55 -1.95 20.69
C THR A 14 -12.11 -2.45 20.52
N VAL A 15 -11.16 -1.53 20.63
CA VAL A 15 -9.77 -1.60 20.14
C VAL A 15 -8.81 -2.34 21.12
N GLU A 16 -9.30 -3.26 21.97
CA GLU A 16 -8.50 -3.73 23.13
C GLU A 16 -7.84 -5.12 23.00
N GLU A 17 -7.78 -5.73 21.82
CA GLU A 17 -7.04 -7.00 21.62
C GLU A 17 -6.12 -6.98 20.37
N ILE A 18 -5.13 -6.09 20.34
CA ILE A 18 -4.03 -6.12 19.35
C ILE A 18 -2.77 -6.74 19.97
N GLY A 19 -2.94 -7.70 20.87
CA GLY A 19 -1.84 -8.27 21.68
C GLY A 19 -1.15 -9.50 21.11
N ASN A 20 -1.68 -10.18 20.10
CA ASN A 20 -1.09 -11.48 19.70
C ASN A 20 -1.42 -11.94 18.27
N LEU A 21 -1.13 -11.12 17.27
CA LEU A 21 -1.22 -11.52 15.86
C LEU A 21 0.14 -12.04 15.38
N PRO A 22 0.31 -13.36 15.12
CA PRO A 22 1.48 -13.85 14.40
C PRO A 22 1.31 -13.50 12.91
N ARG A 23 1.56 -12.25 12.54
CA ARG A 23 1.43 -11.82 11.13
C ARG A 23 2.79 -11.76 10.44
N LYS A 24 3.51 -12.88 10.41
CA LYS A 24 4.35 -13.16 9.22
C LYS A 24 3.39 -13.61 8.12
N GLN A 25 2.76 -12.65 7.45
CA GLN A 25 2.06 -12.96 6.21
C GLN A 25 3.05 -13.69 5.29
N PRO A 26 2.63 -14.79 4.63
CA PRO A 26 3.49 -15.47 3.68
C PRO A 26 3.92 -14.46 2.62
N ARG A 27 5.23 -14.28 2.46
CA ARG A 27 5.77 -13.47 1.36
C ARG A 27 5.43 -14.23 0.08
N ILE A 28 4.42 -13.76 -0.66
CA ILE A 28 4.13 -14.27 -1.99
C ILE A 28 5.07 -13.51 -2.94
N PRO A 29 6.11 -14.16 -3.51
CA PRO A 29 6.93 -13.52 -4.52
C PRO A 29 6.06 -13.34 -5.76
N ILE A 30 5.66 -12.10 -6.03
CA ILE A 30 5.08 -11.75 -7.32
C ILE A 30 6.26 -11.35 -8.20
N PRO A 31 6.64 -12.17 -9.19
CA PRO A 31 7.75 -11.83 -10.06
C PRO A 31 7.42 -10.56 -10.84
N LEU A 32 8.33 -9.60 -10.81
CA LEU A 32 8.22 -8.42 -11.65
C LEU A 32 8.49 -8.80 -13.11
N PRO A 33 7.95 -8.04 -14.09
CA PRO A 33 8.33 -8.20 -15.48
C PRO A 33 9.85 -8.11 -15.66
N GLN A 34 10.42 -8.89 -16.58
CA GLN A 34 11.87 -8.94 -16.81
C GLN A 34 12.47 -7.55 -17.05
N GLN A 35 11.83 -6.74 -17.90
CA GLN A 35 12.27 -5.37 -18.18
C GLN A 35 12.34 -4.49 -16.93
N THR A 36 11.48 -4.73 -15.94
CA THR A 36 11.49 -4.00 -14.67
C THR A 36 12.65 -4.47 -13.80
N MET A 37 12.95 -5.76 -13.79
CA MET A 37 14.11 -6.32 -13.08
C MET A 37 15.41 -5.78 -13.65
N ASP A 38 15.56 -5.80 -14.99
CA ASP A 38 16.77 -5.30 -15.65
C ASP A 38 17.01 -3.82 -15.30
N ARG A 39 15.96 -3.00 -15.29
CA ARG A 39 16.05 -1.59 -14.88
C ARG A 39 16.40 -1.41 -13.40
N LEU A 40 15.89 -2.28 -12.52
CA LEU A 40 16.23 -2.24 -11.11
C LEU A 40 17.71 -2.56 -10.88
N ASP A 41 18.24 -3.54 -11.62
CA ASP A 41 19.66 -3.92 -11.57
C ASP A 41 20.54 -2.76 -12.08
N GLU A 42 20.19 -2.15 -13.21
CA GLU A 42 20.93 -0.98 -13.73
C GLU A 42 20.96 0.19 -12.74
N LEU A 43 19.85 0.44 -12.04
CA LEU A 43 19.78 1.51 -11.02
C LEU A 43 20.60 1.14 -9.78
N ALA A 44 20.53 -0.12 -9.36
CA ALA A 44 21.28 -0.63 -8.22
C ALA A 44 22.80 -0.52 -8.45
N ASP A 45 23.27 -0.85 -9.65
CA ASP A 45 24.66 -0.71 -10.06
C ASP A 45 25.13 0.76 -10.05
N LYS A 46 24.30 1.69 -10.52
CA LYS A 46 24.60 3.13 -10.50
C LYS A 46 24.72 3.68 -9.08
N ASP A 47 23.86 3.23 -8.18
CA ASP A 47 23.83 3.69 -6.79
C ASP A 47 24.79 2.92 -5.87
N GLY A 48 25.46 1.88 -6.38
CA GLY A 48 26.35 1.01 -5.61
C GLY A 48 25.63 0.23 -4.51
N ARG A 49 24.36 -0.14 -4.75
CA ARG A 49 23.48 -0.79 -3.77
C ARG A 49 23.01 -2.16 -4.28
N PRO A 50 22.57 -3.07 -3.38
CA PRO A 50 21.94 -4.32 -3.81
C PRO A 50 20.58 -4.08 -4.48
N SER A 51 20.32 -4.76 -5.60
CA SER A 51 19.03 -4.69 -6.32
C SER A 51 17.83 -5.08 -5.46
N SER A 52 18.03 -5.97 -4.48
CA SER A 52 16.99 -6.37 -3.53
C SER A 52 16.40 -5.19 -2.75
N ASN A 53 17.20 -4.14 -2.53
CA ASN A 53 16.80 -2.97 -1.76
C ASN A 53 16.25 -1.85 -2.65
N MET A 54 16.67 -1.82 -3.93
CA MET A 54 16.29 -0.77 -4.88
C MET A 54 14.78 -0.71 -5.12
N GLY A 55 14.13 -1.88 -5.25
CA GLY A 55 12.68 -1.95 -5.43
C GLY A 55 11.89 -1.31 -4.29
N SER A 56 12.26 -1.59 -3.03
CA SER A 56 11.60 -0.99 -1.86
C SER A 56 11.81 0.51 -1.79
N MET A 57 13.02 0.99 -2.10
CA MET A 57 13.34 2.42 -2.10
C MET A 57 12.53 3.19 -3.15
N LEU A 58 12.43 2.66 -4.37
CA LEU A 58 11.66 3.30 -5.44
C LEU A 58 10.17 3.31 -5.13
N ILE A 59 9.63 2.25 -4.52
CA ILE A 59 8.24 2.23 -4.07
C ILE A 59 8.00 3.32 -3.02
N GLN A 60 8.90 3.47 -2.05
CA GLN A 60 8.79 4.51 -1.03
C GLN A 60 8.83 5.90 -1.66
N ALA A 61 9.82 6.19 -2.51
CA ALA A 61 9.94 7.47 -3.21
C ALA A 61 8.71 7.77 -4.08
N ALA A 62 8.15 6.75 -4.74
CA ALA A 62 6.93 6.91 -5.53
C ALA A 62 5.71 7.25 -4.67
N ILE A 63 5.59 6.68 -3.46
CA ILE A 63 4.52 7.00 -2.52
C ILE A 63 4.64 8.45 -2.04
N GLU A 64 5.84 8.87 -1.66
CA GLU A 64 6.11 10.24 -1.22
C GLU A 64 5.74 11.26 -2.32
N LEU A 65 6.16 11.01 -3.57
CA LEU A 65 5.77 11.83 -4.72
C LEU A 65 4.26 11.83 -4.99
N ILE A 66 3.59 10.69 -4.81
CA ILE A 66 2.13 10.58 -4.95
C ILE A 66 1.44 11.50 -3.94
N ASP A 67 1.89 11.48 -2.68
CA ASP A 67 1.31 12.29 -1.61
C ASP A 67 1.58 13.79 -1.83
N GLU A 68 2.80 14.16 -2.24
CA GLU A 68 3.16 15.56 -2.58
C GLU A 68 2.31 16.13 -3.73
N GLN A 69 1.92 15.29 -4.69
CA GLN A 69 1.06 15.68 -5.81
C GLN A 69 -0.43 15.70 -5.44
N GLY A 70 -0.77 15.43 -4.18
CA GLY A 70 -2.16 15.37 -3.70
C GLY A 70 -2.92 14.14 -4.19
N PHE A 71 -2.23 13.03 -4.47
CA PHE A 71 -2.85 11.75 -4.81
C PHE A 71 -2.72 10.76 -3.65
N ARG A 72 -3.65 9.81 -3.55
CA ARG A 72 -3.54 8.65 -2.64
C ARG A 72 -4.02 7.36 -3.30
N LEU A 73 -3.49 6.23 -2.87
CA LEU A 73 -3.95 4.90 -3.28
C LEU A 73 -5.19 4.48 -2.46
N VAL A 74 -6.34 4.39 -3.11
CA VAL A 74 -7.61 3.96 -2.50
C VAL A 74 -8.16 2.75 -3.24
N GLY A 75 -8.18 1.58 -2.58
CA GLY A 75 -8.67 0.33 -3.17
C GLY A 75 -7.85 -0.13 -4.38
N GLY A 76 -6.53 0.08 -4.35
CA GLY A 76 -5.62 -0.28 -5.45
C GLY A 76 -5.65 0.68 -6.66
N LYS A 77 -6.34 1.82 -6.55
CA LYS A 77 -6.38 2.85 -7.59
C LYS A 77 -5.87 4.18 -7.06
N LEU A 78 -5.11 4.89 -7.88
CA LEU A 78 -4.65 6.23 -7.56
C LEU A 78 -5.81 7.22 -7.70
N ARG A 79 -6.08 8.01 -6.66
CA ARG A 79 -7.16 9.02 -6.62
C ARG A 79 -6.61 10.36 -6.20
N ARG A 80 -7.05 11.44 -6.84
CA ARG A 80 -6.72 12.81 -6.43
C ARG A 80 -7.53 13.17 -5.19
N MET A 81 -6.85 13.64 -4.15
CA MET A 81 -7.48 14.31 -3.01
C MET A 81 -7.92 15.69 -3.48
N LYS A 82 -9.21 16.02 -3.29
CA LYS A 82 -9.57 17.43 -3.20
C LYS A 82 -9.04 17.89 -1.85
N GLU A 83 -8.24 18.96 -1.85
CA GLU A 83 -7.97 19.72 -0.63
C GLU A 83 -9.34 20.07 -0.04
N VAL A 84 -9.66 19.44 1.08
CA VAL A 84 -10.71 19.95 1.94
C VAL A 84 -10.01 21.10 2.63
N GLU A 85 -10.21 22.31 2.11
CA GLU A 85 -9.87 23.51 2.87
C GLU A 85 -10.67 23.38 4.17
N ASP A 86 -9.95 23.16 5.27
CA ASP A 86 -10.51 23.26 6.60
C ASP A 86 -10.95 24.72 6.77
N GLU A 87 -12.22 25.00 6.49
CA GLU A 87 -12.93 26.13 7.06
C GLU A 87 -12.96 25.93 8.58
N GLU A 88 -11.86 26.27 9.26
CA GLU A 88 -11.89 26.53 10.69
C GLU A 88 -12.73 27.80 10.92
N ALA A 89 -13.90 27.55 11.51
CA ALA A 89 -14.95 28.49 11.89
C ALA A 89 -14.56 29.43 13.04
#